data_AF-A7SDB8-F1
#
_entry.id   AF-A7SDB8-F1
#
_cell.length_a   1.000
_cell.length_b   1.000
_cell.length_c   1.000
_cell.angle_alpha   90.00
_cell.angle_beta   90.00
_cell.angle_gamma   90.00
#
_symmetry.space_group_name_H-M   'P 1'
#
loop_
_entity.id
_entity.type
_entity.pdbx_description
1 polymer ?
#
loop_
_entity_poly.entity_id
_entity_poly.type
_entity_poly.pdbx_seq_one_letter_code
_entity_poly.pdbx_strand_id
1 'polypeptide(L)'
;TGLFLQDGKDKSEFREERAKQAEQAKIRAAMKQRESKRLRQAQQIQRELQELEVKQAEVEKDGVVIEKAIRSGELSKSEEQKMMMEWFKIINRKNAMIRYESELVIHANYIQLEDQQGRLEQEIRELLMKEGKRDQIDIQLKTKELVDIVGQRNNLVELLDEDRKREQEEDKAFESMLAAKGK
;
A
#
# COMPACT_ATOMS: atom_id res chain seq x y z
N THR A 1 17.93 -28.70 66.77
CA THR A 1 18.39 -27.33 66.47
C THR A 1 18.55 -27.19 64.97
N GLY A 2 17.93 -26.17 64.38
CA GLY A 2 18.14 -25.79 62.97
C GLY A 2 17.07 -26.30 62.01
N LEU A 3 16.03 -25.48 61.80
CA LEU A 3 14.98 -25.67 60.80
C LEU A 3 15.57 -25.64 59.38
N PHE A 4 15.26 -26.68 58.60
CA PHE A 4 15.23 -26.67 57.14
C PHE A 4 14.03 -25.83 56.69
N LEU A 5 14.25 -24.58 56.27
CA LEU A 5 13.24 -23.75 55.60
C LEU A 5 13.96 -22.86 54.57
N GLN A 6 14.18 -23.40 53.37
CA GLN A 6 14.58 -22.60 52.21
C GLN A 6 14.10 -23.25 50.89
N ASP A 7 12.80 -23.54 50.77
CA ASP A 7 12.21 -24.10 49.53
C ASP A 7 10.86 -23.45 49.14
N GLY A 8 10.60 -22.25 49.66
CA GLY A 8 9.33 -21.53 49.51
C GLY A 8 9.37 -20.29 48.61
N LYS A 9 10.38 -20.12 47.73
CA LYS A 9 10.23 -19.14 46.64
C LYS A 9 9.10 -19.65 45.73
N ASP A 10 8.06 -18.85 45.65
CA ASP A 10 6.67 -19.29 45.64
C ASP A 10 6.26 -19.91 44.28
N LYS A 11 5.56 -21.05 44.30
CA LYS A 11 5.02 -21.70 43.08
C LYS A 11 4.08 -20.74 42.33
N SER A 12 3.53 -19.75 43.02
CA SER A 12 2.69 -18.67 42.45
C SER A 12 3.51 -17.71 41.59
N GLU A 13 4.63 -17.19 42.10
CA GLU A 13 5.56 -16.30 41.37
C GLU A 13 6.09 -16.98 40.10
N PHE A 14 6.46 -18.26 40.20
CA PHE A 14 6.95 -19.03 39.04
C PHE A 14 5.87 -19.23 37.95
N ARG A 15 4.59 -19.31 38.33
CA ARG A 15 3.46 -19.38 37.38
C ARG A 15 3.18 -18.03 36.74
N GLU A 16 3.29 -16.94 37.51
CA GLU A 16 3.08 -15.57 37.03
C GLU A 16 4.20 -15.15 36.07
N GLU A 17 5.47 -15.47 36.38
CA GLU A 17 6.63 -15.26 35.51
C GLU A 17 6.48 -15.99 34.17
N ARG A 18 6.04 -17.25 34.20
CA ARG A 18 5.75 -18.05 33.00
C ARG A 18 4.60 -17.46 32.17
N ALA A 19 3.56 -16.95 32.81
CA ALA A 19 2.45 -16.31 32.14
C ALA A 19 2.90 -15.00 31.44
N LYS A 20 3.71 -14.18 32.12
CA LYS A 20 4.32 -12.96 31.54
C LYS A 20 5.23 -13.27 30.36
N GLN A 21 6.08 -14.31 30.46
CA GLN A 21 6.91 -14.76 29.34
C GLN A 21 6.09 -15.28 28.16
N ALA A 22 5.04 -16.07 28.41
CA ALA A 22 4.17 -16.57 27.36
C ALA A 22 3.44 -15.42 26.63
N GLU A 23 2.99 -14.41 27.37
CA GLU A 23 2.33 -13.23 26.80
C GLU A 23 3.30 -12.38 25.97
N GLN A 24 4.51 -12.13 26.48
CA GLN A 24 5.56 -11.45 25.70
C GLN A 24 5.92 -12.21 24.42
N ALA A 25 5.99 -13.55 24.48
CA ALA A 25 6.25 -14.37 23.31
C ALA A 25 5.14 -14.26 22.26
N LYS A 26 3.87 -14.23 22.69
CA LYS A 26 2.71 -14.02 21.78
C LYS A 26 2.76 -12.64 21.12
N ILE A 27 3.04 -11.58 21.88
CA ILE A 27 3.16 -10.21 21.35
C ILE A 27 4.27 -10.16 20.30
N ARG A 28 5.45 -10.71 20.58
CA ARG A 28 6.57 -10.77 19.62
C ARG A 28 6.21 -11.57 18.36
N ALA A 29 5.54 -12.71 18.52
CA ALA A 29 5.08 -13.51 17.38
C ALA A 29 4.08 -12.75 16.50
N ALA A 30 3.11 -12.05 17.11
CA ALA A 30 2.15 -11.22 16.40
C ALA A 30 2.82 -10.06 15.66
N MET A 31 3.80 -9.38 16.28
CA MET A 31 4.58 -8.31 15.65
C MET A 31 5.35 -8.83 14.43
N LYS A 32 6.07 -9.95 14.58
CA LYS A 32 6.79 -10.60 13.48
C LYS A 32 5.86 -11.03 12.34
N GLN A 33 4.66 -11.51 12.67
CA GLN A 33 3.66 -11.85 11.66
C GLN A 33 3.17 -10.64 10.88
N ARG A 34 2.92 -9.51 11.57
CA ARG A 34 2.51 -8.23 10.94
C ARG A 34 3.60 -7.69 10.02
N GLU A 35 4.84 -7.65 10.47
CA GLU A 35 5.99 -7.24 9.67
C GLU A 35 6.17 -8.12 8.43
N SER A 36 6.09 -9.45 8.61
CA SER A 36 6.15 -10.40 7.51
C SER A 36 5.01 -10.22 6.50
N LYS A 37 3.81 -9.87 6.97
CA LYS A 37 2.67 -9.55 6.09
C LYS A 37 2.94 -8.29 5.27
N ARG A 38 3.40 -7.20 5.91
CA ARG A 38 3.76 -5.95 5.22
C ARG A 38 4.84 -6.16 4.17
N LEU A 39 5.89 -6.91 4.50
CA LEU A 39 6.96 -7.23 3.55
C LEU A 39 6.43 -7.98 2.33
N ARG A 40 5.56 -8.98 2.52
CA ARG A 40 4.94 -9.70 1.40
C ARG A 40 4.09 -8.78 0.53
N GLN A 41 3.32 -7.87 1.13
CA GLN A 41 2.51 -6.90 0.40
C GLN A 41 3.38 -5.94 -0.42
N ALA A 42 4.45 -5.40 0.16
CA ALA A 42 5.39 -4.54 -0.55
C ALA A 42 6.06 -5.26 -1.74
N GLN A 43 6.47 -6.52 -1.54
CA GLN A 43 7.02 -7.35 -2.62
C GLN A 43 6.00 -7.64 -3.73
N GLN A 44 4.72 -7.81 -3.38
CA GLN A 44 3.67 -8.00 -4.35
C GLN A 44 3.47 -6.74 -5.19
N ILE A 45 3.34 -5.57 -4.56
CA ILE A 45 3.22 -4.29 -5.27
C ILE A 45 4.41 -4.06 -6.21
N GLN A 46 5.63 -4.34 -5.75
CA GLN A 46 6.82 -4.21 -6.59
C GLN A 46 6.76 -5.09 -7.84
N ARG A 47 6.27 -6.33 -7.71
CA ARG A 47 6.07 -7.21 -8.87
C ARG A 47 5.00 -6.68 -9.81
N GLU A 48 3.87 -6.23 -9.27
CA GLU A 48 2.78 -5.67 -10.07
C GLU A 48 3.23 -4.42 -10.86
N LEU A 49 4.03 -3.54 -10.24
CA LEU A 49 4.62 -2.38 -10.93
C LEU A 49 5.55 -2.80 -12.07
N GLN A 50 6.41 -3.81 -11.87
CA GLN A 50 7.29 -4.32 -12.92
C GLN A 50 6.51 -4.96 -14.08
N GLU A 51 5.45 -5.72 -13.78
CA GLU A 51 4.58 -6.28 -14.82
C GLU A 51 3.85 -5.17 -15.59
N LEU A 52 3.48 -4.08 -14.91
CA LEU A 52 2.82 -2.95 -15.52
C LEU A 52 3.75 -2.19 -16.46
N GLU A 53 5.01 -1.98 -16.08
CA GLU A 53 6.04 -1.37 -16.93
C GLU A 53 6.20 -2.13 -18.26
N VAL A 54 6.24 -3.47 -18.21
CA VAL A 54 6.32 -4.31 -19.41
C VAL A 54 5.07 -4.13 -20.29
N LYS A 55 3.88 -4.18 -19.68
CA LYS A 55 2.61 -4.00 -20.41
C LYS A 55 2.50 -2.60 -21.04
N GLN A 56 2.96 -1.56 -20.35
CA GLN A 56 2.99 -0.20 -20.89
C GLN A 56 3.90 -0.12 -22.11
N ALA A 57 5.08 -0.75 -22.08
CA ALA A 57 5.99 -0.80 -23.24
C ALA A 57 5.35 -1.49 -24.46
N GLU A 58 4.57 -2.56 -24.25
CA GLU A 58 3.82 -3.23 -25.32
C GLU A 58 2.75 -2.31 -25.93
N VAL A 59 1.96 -1.64 -25.09
CA VAL A 59 0.91 -0.71 -25.53
C VAL A 59 1.50 0.50 -26.28
N GLU A 60 2.66 0.98 -25.86
CA GLU A 60 3.38 2.06 -26.56
C GLU A 60 3.87 1.62 -27.94
N LYS A 61 4.39 0.40 -28.06
CA LYS A 61 4.81 -0.16 -29.34
C LYS A 61 3.64 -0.27 -30.31
N ASP A 62 2.49 -0.76 -29.85
CA ASP A 62 1.27 -0.83 -30.66
C ASP A 62 0.81 0.57 -31.07
N GLY A 63 0.88 1.55 -30.16
CA GLY A 63 0.57 2.95 -30.43
C GLY A 63 1.41 3.53 -31.57
N VAL A 64 2.72 3.26 -31.58
CA VAL A 64 3.63 3.71 -32.65
C VAL A 64 3.25 3.11 -34.01
N VAL A 65 2.82 1.85 -34.05
CA VAL A 65 2.39 1.19 -35.29
C VAL A 65 1.14 1.88 -35.85
N ILE A 66 0.15 2.15 -35.00
CA ILE A 66 -1.09 2.82 -35.42
C ILE A 66 -0.82 4.26 -35.87
N GLU A 67 0.01 5.00 -35.13
CA GLU A 67 0.37 6.37 -35.50
C GLU A 67 1.07 6.41 -36.87
N LYS A 68 2.00 5.49 -37.13
CA LYS A 68 2.68 5.40 -38.43
C LYS A 68 1.70 5.09 -39.56
N ALA A 69 0.76 4.17 -39.33
CA ALA A 69 -0.25 3.81 -40.33
C ALA A 69 -1.17 4.98 -40.67
N ILE A 70 -1.59 5.77 -39.66
CA ILE A 70 -2.42 6.97 -39.89
C ILE A 70 -1.61 8.05 -40.62
N ARG A 71 -0.35 8.28 -40.22
CA ARG A 71 0.51 9.31 -40.82
C ARG A 71 0.98 9.00 -42.24
N SER A 72 0.95 7.74 -42.69
CA SER A 72 1.36 7.40 -44.06
C SER A 72 0.44 8.00 -45.13
N GLY A 73 -0.82 8.30 -44.78
CA GLY A 73 -1.81 8.84 -45.71
C GLY A 73 -2.25 7.85 -46.80
N GLU A 74 -1.85 6.58 -46.68
CA GLU A 74 -2.17 5.52 -47.65
C GLU A 74 -3.50 4.81 -47.35
N LEU A 75 -4.10 5.10 -46.18
CA LEU A 75 -5.35 4.47 -45.73
C LEU A 75 -6.56 5.09 -46.42
N SER A 76 -7.54 4.25 -46.80
CA SER A 76 -8.87 4.76 -47.16
C SER A 76 -9.55 5.38 -45.94
N LYS A 77 -10.55 6.25 -46.16
CA LYS A 77 -11.33 6.87 -45.07
C LYS A 77 -11.92 5.84 -44.08
N SER A 78 -12.32 4.66 -44.58
CA SER A 78 -12.86 3.59 -43.73
C SER A 78 -11.78 2.93 -42.87
N GLU A 79 -10.58 2.73 -43.43
CA GLU A 79 -9.44 2.16 -42.71
C GLU A 79 -8.87 3.15 -41.69
N GLU A 80 -8.79 4.43 -42.06
CA GLU A 80 -8.41 5.52 -41.15
C GLU A 80 -9.36 5.59 -39.95
N GLN A 81 -10.69 5.51 -40.17
CA GLN A 81 -11.66 5.49 -39.09
C GLN A 81 -11.52 4.27 -38.17
N LYS A 82 -11.20 3.09 -38.73
CA LYS A 82 -10.90 1.88 -37.93
C LYS A 82 -9.62 2.05 -37.10
N MET A 83 -8.56 2.60 -37.70
CA MET A 83 -7.29 2.85 -37.01
C MET A 83 -7.45 3.88 -35.90
N MET A 84 -8.22 4.94 -36.14
CA MET A 84 -8.56 5.93 -35.12
C MET A 84 -9.32 5.30 -33.94
N MET A 85 -10.26 4.39 -34.22
CA MET A 85 -10.95 3.66 -33.15
C MET A 85 -9.99 2.80 -32.32
N GLU A 86 -9.06 2.11 -32.97
CA GLU A 86 -8.07 1.29 -32.27
C GLU A 86 -7.07 2.17 -31.48
N TRP A 87 -6.68 3.31 -32.02
CA TRP A 87 -5.89 4.33 -31.29
C TRP A 87 -6.60 4.81 -30.02
N PHE A 88 -7.91 5.09 -30.08
CA PHE A 88 -8.69 5.46 -28.89
C PHE A 88 -8.69 4.35 -27.83
N LYS A 89 -8.76 3.07 -28.23
CA LYS A 89 -8.65 1.95 -27.29
C LYS A 89 -7.28 1.84 -26.67
N ILE A 90 -6.20 2.07 -27.45
CA ILE A 90 -4.82 2.10 -26.93
C ILE A 90 -4.67 3.19 -25.87
N ILE A 91 -5.17 4.40 -26.14
CA ILE A 91 -5.13 5.49 -25.17
C ILE A 91 -5.90 5.12 -23.90
N ASN A 92 -7.10 4.58 -24.04
CA ASN A 92 -7.89 4.17 -22.88
C ASN A 92 -7.18 3.11 -22.03
N ARG A 93 -6.55 2.12 -22.68
CA ARG A 93 -5.72 1.11 -21.99
C ARG A 93 -4.51 1.75 -21.29
N LYS A 94 -3.81 2.67 -21.95
CA LYS A 94 -2.67 3.40 -21.35
C LYS A 94 -3.11 4.22 -20.14
N ASN A 95 -4.23 4.93 -20.23
CA ASN A 95 -4.78 5.68 -19.10
C ASN A 95 -5.17 4.76 -17.93
N ALA A 96 -5.81 3.62 -18.20
CA ALA A 96 -6.12 2.63 -17.17
C ALA A 96 -4.86 2.08 -16.50
N MET A 97 -3.78 1.85 -17.26
CA MET A 97 -2.49 1.43 -16.70
C MET A 97 -1.87 2.51 -15.80
N ILE A 98 -1.88 3.78 -16.22
CA ILE A 98 -1.34 4.89 -15.41
C ILE A 98 -2.13 5.07 -14.10
N ARG A 99 -3.46 4.92 -14.16
CA ARG A 99 -4.32 4.97 -12.96
C ARG A 99 -3.97 3.83 -12.00
N TYR A 100 -3.85 2.61 -12.51
CA TYR A 100 -3.46 1.46 -11.69
C TYR A 100 -2.05 1.59 -11.12
N GLU A 101 -1.09 2.14 -11.88
CA GLU A 101 0.25 2.47 -11.37
C GLU A 101 0.18 3.44 -10.19
N SER A 102 -0.62 4.51 -10.33
CA SER A 102 -0.82 5.50 -9.27
C SER A 102 -1.43 4.88 -8.02
N GLU A 103 -2.43 4.00 -8.18
CA GLU A 103 -3.01 3.23 -7.07
C GLU A 103 -1.95 2.38 -6.36
N LEU A 104 -1.12 1.65 -7.11
CA LEU A 104 -0.05 0.82 -6.55
C LEU A 104 0.98 1.65 -5.77
N VAL A 105 1.34 2.84 -6.26
CA VAL A 105 2.22 3.78 -5.56
C VAL A 105 1.60 4.26 -4.25
N ILE A 106 0.29 4.58 -4.25
CA ILE A 106 -0.42 4.96 -3.03
C ILE A 106 -0.43 3.82 -2.01
N HIS A 107 -0.72 2.57 -2.44
CA HIS A 107 -0.66 1.41 -1.56
C HIS A 107 0.75 1.16 -1.00
N ALA A 108 1.80 1.38 -1.81
CA ALA A 108 3.19 1.28 -1.35
C ALA A 108 3.47 2.30 -0.24
N ASN A 109 3.08 3.56 -0.43
CA ASN A 109 3.22 4.62 0.57
C ASN A 109 2.44 4.28 1.85
N TYR A 110 1.23 3.75 1.73
CA TYR A 110 0.42 3.33 2.88
C TYR A 110 1.14 2.24 3.70
N ILE A 111 1.72 1.23 3.06
CA ILE A 111 2.47 0.16 3.74
C ILE A 111 3.73 0.72 4.43
N GLN A 112 4.42 1.67 3.80
CA GLN A 112 5.57 2.34 4.41
C GLN A 112 5.16 3.09 5.69
N LEU A 113 4.05 3.82 5.64
CA LEU A 113 3.50 4.52 6.81
C LEU A 113 3.07 3.53 7.91
N GLU A 114 2.47 2.38 7.55
CA GLU A 114 2.17 1.31 8.52
C GLU A 114 3.41 0.75 9.20
N ASP A 115 4.52 0.65 8.46
CA ASP A 115 5.79 0.18 9.03
C ASP A 115 6.42 1.22 9.96
N GLN A 116 6.42 2.50 9.55
CA GLN A 116 6.85 3.61 10.40
C GLN A 116 6.04 3.70 11.68
N GLN A 117 4.71 3.63 11.58
CA GLN A 117 3.80 3.56 12.72
C GLN A 117 4.16 2.39 13.65
N GLY A 118 4.39 1.20 13.10
CA GLY A 118 4.73 0.02 13.91
C GLY A 118 6.04 0.17 14.68
N ARG A 119 7.07 0.79 14.08
CA ARG A 119 8.35 1.09 14.74
C ARG A 119 8.17 2.13 15.85
N LEU A 120 7.43 3.20 15.55
CA LEU A 120 7.18 4.29 16.49
C LEU A 120 6.36 3.83 17.70
N GLU A 121 5.35 2.98 17.49
CA GLU A 121 4.58 2.34 18.57
C GLU A 121 5.47 1.47 19.47
N GLN A 122 6.44 0.75 18.90
CA GLN A 122 7.37 -0.07 19.66
C GLN A 122 8.31 0.80 20.51
N GLU A 123 8.85 1.88 19.94
CA GLU A 123 9.68 2.83 20.68
C GLU A 123 8.92 3.47 21.85
N ILE A 124 7.67 3.88 21.64
CA ILE A 124 6.81 4.43 22.70
C ILE A 124 6.60 3.40 23.81
N ARG A 125 6.33 2.12 23.48
CA ARG A 125 6.18 1.04 24.47
C ARG A 125 7.45 0.85 25.30
N GLU A 126 8.62 0.91 24.68
CA GLU A 126 9.90 0.75 25.36
C GLU A 126 10.19 1.91 26.31
N LEU A 127 9.88 3.15 25.93
CA LEU A 127 10.00 4.32 26.80
C LEU A 127 9.04 4.22 28.00
N LEU A 128 7.80 3.79 27.78
CA LEU A 128 6.82 3.58 28.85
C LEU A 128 7.23 2.52 29.88
N MET A 129 8.07 1.54 29.50
CA MET A 129 8.57 0.51 30.42
C MET A 129 9.77 0.96 31.25
N LYS A 130 10.47 2.05 30.88
CA LYS A 130 11.61 2.56 31.65
C LYS A 130 11.10 3.46 32.78
N GLU A 131 11.27 3.03 34.03
CA GLU A 131 10.81 3.78 35.23
C GLU A 131 11.62 5.08 35.53
N GLY A 132 12.26 5.70 34.53
CA GLY A 132 13.12 6.87 34.67
C GLY A 132 12.40 8.18 34.34
N LYS A 133 12.45 9.17 35.25
CA LYS A 133 11.73 10.47 35.22
C LYS A 133 12.04 11.44 34.05
N ARG A 134 12.53 11.00 32.89
CA ARG A 134 12.70 11.85 31.70
C ARG A 134 12.47 11.08 30.40
N ASP A 135 11.22 10.71 30.14
CA ASP A 135 10.76 10.23 28.82
C ASP A 135 9.41 10.86 28.41
N GLN A 136 8.78 11.68 29.25
CA GLN A 136 7.41 12.16 28.98
C GLN A 136 7.33 13.13 27.80
N ILE A 137 8.35 13.98 27.61
CA ILE A 137 8.44 14.88 26.45
C ILE A 137 8.67 14.05 25.17
N ASP A 138 9.56 13.06 25.21
CA ASP A 138 9.85 12.20 24.07
C ASP A 138 8.64 11.34 23.68
N ILE A 139 7.92 10.80 24.66
CA ILE A 139 6.65 10.09 24.44
C ILE A 139 5.62 11.02 23.80
N GLN A 140 5.50 12.27 24.27
CA GLN A 140 4.57 13.24 23.68
C GLN A 140 4.94 13.56 22.23
N LEU A 141 6.23 13.79 21.93
CA LEU A 141 6.70 14.06 20.57
C LEU A 141 6.43 12.88 19.62
N LYS A 142 6.78 11.66 20.05
CA LYS A 142 6.52 10.44 19.27
C LYS A 142 5.04 10.16 19.09
N THR A 143 4.21 10.46 20.10
CA THR A 143 2.75 10.33 19.98
C THR A 143 2.19 11.33 18.97
N LYS A 144 2.71 12.55 18.93
CA LYS A 144 2.32 13.54 17.91
C LYS A 144 2.69 13.06 16.51
N GLU A 145 3.91 12.58 16.31
CA GLU A 145 4.35 11.99 15.05
C GLU A 145 3.47 10.80 14.63
N LEU A 146 3.05 9.95 15.57
CA LEU A 146 2.11 8.87 15.31
C LEU A 146 0.76 9.38 14.79
N VAL A 147 0.23 10.46 15.37
CA VAL A 147 -1.01 11.11 14.89
C VAL A 147 -0.82 11.64 13.47
N ASP A 148 0.34 12.25 13.18
CA ASP A 148 0.65 12.77 11.84
C ASP A 148 0.72 11.63 10.81
N ILE A 149 1.35 10.49 11.13
CA ILE A 149 1.40 9.29 10.27
C ILE A 149 0.00 8.74 10.00
N VAL A 150 -0.84 8.64 11.04
CA VAL A 150 -2.24 8.18 10.89
C VAL A 150 -3.03 9.15 10.01
N GLY A 151 -2.81 10.47 10.17
CA GLY A 151 -3.38 11.49 9.31
C GLY A 151 -2.96 11.34 7.85
N GLN A 152 -1.67 11.12 7.59
CA GLN A 152 -1.17 10.85 6.23
C GLN A 152 -1.82 9.61 5.61
N ARG A 153 -1.98 8.52 6.38
CA ARG A 153 -2.68 7.32 5.90
C ARG A 153 -4.14 7.58 5.55
N ASN A 154 -4.84 8.39 6.35
CA ASN A 154 -6.22 8.77 6.05
C ASN A 154 -6.30 9.57 4.74
N ASN A 155 -5.40 10.53 4.53
CA ASN A 155 -5.34 11.30 3.29
C ASN A 155 -5.09 10.41 2.06
N LEU A 156 -4.27 9.35 2.18
CA LEU A 156 -4.07 8.39 1.10
C LEU A 156 -5.36 7.62 0.75
N VAL A 157 -6.16 7.26 1.75
CA VAL A 157 -7.45 6.59 1.53
C VAL A 157 -8.44 7.55 0.87
N GLU A 158 -8.49 8.80 1.33
CA GLU A 158 -9.34 9.84 0.74
C GLU A 158 -8.98 10.09 -0.74
N LEU A 159 -7.68 10.18 -1.05
CA LEU A 159 -7.18 10.35 -2.42
C LEU A 159 -7.64 9.21 -3.34
N LEU A 160 -7.53 7.95 -2.88
CA LEU A 160 -8.02 6.79 -3.66
C LEU A 160 -9.53 6.84 -3.90
N ASP A 161 -10.30 7.28 -2.90
CA ASP A 161 -11.75 7.40 -3.03
C ASP A 161 -12.18 8.52 -3.98
N GLU A 162 -11.45 9.64 -3.98
CA GLU A 162 -11.64 10.75 -4.92
C GLU A 162 -11.28 10.34 -6.36
N ASP A 163 -10.11 9.72 -6.54
CA ASP A 163 -9.66 9.23 -7.83
C ASP A 163 -10.66 8.22 -8.41
N ARG A 164 -11.11 7.24 -7.61
CA ARG A 164 -12.11 6.26 -8.05
C ARG A 164 -13.42 6.90 -8.53
N LYS A 165 -13.88 7.97 -7.89
CA LYS A 165 -15.11 8.68 -8.32
C LYS A 165 -14.90 9.38 -9.66
N ARG A 166 -13.78 10.10 -9.80
CA ARG A 166 -13.42 10.79 -11.05
C ARG A 166 -13.31 9.80 -12.21
N GLU A 167 -12.62 8.69 -11.98
CA GLU A 167 -12.41 7.64 -12.99
C GLU A 167 -13.73 7.01 -13.47
N GLN A 168 -14.69 6.77 -12.57
CA GLN A 168 -16.01 6.27 -12.95
C GLN A 168 -16.78 7.24 -13.85
N GLU A 169 -16.60 8.55 -13.70
CA GLU A 169 -17.22 9.54 -14.57
C GLU A 169 -16.55 9.57 -15.95
N GLU A 170 -15.22 9.51 -15.97
CA GLU A 170 -14.42 9.42 -17.20
C GLU A 170 -14.76 8.16 -18.01
N ASP A 171 -14.91 7.01 -17.35
CA ASP A 171 -15.23 5.73 -17.99
C ASP A 171 -16.64 5.74 -18.59
N LYS A 172 -17.64 6.26 -17.86
CA LYS A 172 -19.01 6.43 -18.37
C LYS A 172 -19.07 7.33 -19.60
N ALA A 173 -18.28 8.41 -19.60
CA ALA A 173 -18.18 9.32 -20.73
C ALA A 173 -17.54 8.63 -21.95
N PHE A 174 -16.49 7.84 -21.72
CA PHE A 174 -15.83 7.05 -22.76
C PHE A 174 -16.76 6.00 -23.38
N GLU A 175 -17.47 5.22 -22.55
CA GLU A 175 -18.44 4.22 -23.01
C GLU A 175 -19.57 4.86 -23.84
N SER A 176 -20.08 6.01 -23.39
CA SER A 176 -21.10 6.76 -24.12
C SER A 176 -20.58 7.24 -25.48
N MET A 177 -19.33 7.71 -25.57
CA MET A 177 -18.71 8.11 -26.83
C MET A 177 -18.57 6.92 -27.79
N LEU A 178 -18.13 5.76 -27.30
CA LEU A 178 -17.98 4.55 -28.11
C LEU A 178 -19.33 4.07 -28.64
N ALA A 179 -20.38 4.09 -27.80
CA ALA A 179 -21.73 3.71 -28.21
C ALA A 179 -22.32 4.64 -29.27
N ALA A 180 -21.98 5.94 -29.23
CA ALA A 180 -22.42 6.91 -30.21
C ALA A 180 -21.68 6.80 -31.56
N LYS A 181 -20.39 6.45 -31.55
CA LYS A 181 -19.55 6.31 -32.77
C LYS A 181 -19.59 4.91 -33.40
N GLY A 182 -20.22 3.92 -32.73
CA GLY A 182 -20.45 2.58 -33.25
C GLY A 182 -21.71 2.43 -34.12
N LYS A 183 -22.38 3.54 -34.47
CA LYS A 183 -23.52 3.59 -35.40
C LYS A 183 -23.11 4.19 -36.74
#